data_AF-A0A5J4RM33-F1
#
_entry.id   AF-A0A5J4RM33-F1
#
_cell.length_a   1.000
_cell.length_b   1.000
_cell.length_c   1.000
_cell.angle_alpha   90.00
_cell.angle_beta   90.00
_cell.angle_gamma   90.00
#
_symmetry.space_group_name_H-M   'P 1'
#
loop_
_entity.id
_entity.type
_entity.pdbx_description
1 polymer ?
#
loop_
_entity_poly.entity_id
_entity_poly.type
_entity_poly.pdbx_seq_one_letter_code
_entity_poly.pdbx_strand_id
1 'polypeptide(L)'
;MPFVPHILSNKTYKNLLANNLANLFKSTQYYTIYDIETLEKIVNEKFGDCQQVTATLITYDIASTVKLANGIHSFYYDIRTDDQIHMWFEQLFEEAKQVKKDNKNKDETIPQYYEVPVI
;
A
#
# COMPACT_ATOMS: atom_id res chain seq x y z
N MET A 1 19.85 23.18 1.66
CA MET A 1 19.26 21.97 1.03
C MET A 1 17.75 22.13 1.03
N PRO A 2 17.03 21.65 0.00
CA PRO A 2 15.57 21.67 0.00
C PRO A 2 15.03 20.82 1.16
N PHE A 3 14.02 21.33 1.87
CA PHE A 3 13.37 20.62 2.98
C PHE A 3 12.38 19.61 2.42
N VAL A 4 12.70 18.32 2.56
CA VAL A 4 11.83 17.21 2.11
C VAL A 4 11.49 16.33 3.31
N PRO A 5 10.47 16.69 4.11
CA PRO A 5 10.23 16.11 5.43
C PRO A 5 10.01 14.59 5.41
N HIS A 6 9.41 14.02 4.36
CA HIS A 6 9.18 12.57 4.25
C HIS A 6 10.47 11.78 3.95
N ILE A 7 11.48 12.40 3.34
CA ILE A 7 12.81 11.80 3.17
C ILE A 7 13.60 11.96 4.47
N LEU A 8 13.51 13.13 5.11
CA LEU A 8 14.19 13.41 6.37
C LEU A 8 13.63 12.60 7.55
N SER A 9 12.37 12.14 7.50
CA SER A 9 11.77 11.26 8.51
C SER A 9 12.17 9.79 8.34
N ASN A 10 12.67 9.39 7.16
CA ASN A 10 13.06 8.01 6.87
C ASN A 10 14.24 7.58 7.77
N LYS A 11 14.03 6.53 8.59
CA LYS A 11 15.02 6.05 9.56
C LYS A 11 16.31 5.55 8.90
N THR A 12 16.22 4.93 7.73
CA THR A 12 17.39 4.48 6.96
C THR A 12 18.17 5.68 6.43
N TYR A 13 17.50 6.69 5.88
CA TYR A 13 18.17 7.92 5.47
C TYR A 13 18.86 8.62 6.64
N LYS A 14 18.20 8.74 7.80
CA LYS A 14 18.81 9.31 9.02
C LYS A 14 20.07 8.55 9.45
N ASN A 15 20.02 7.22 9.47
CA ASN A 15 21.16 6.38 9.83
C ASN A 15 22.32 6.56 8.84
N LEU A 16 22.04 6.52 7.54
CA LEU A 16 23.05 6.72 6.50
C LEU A 16 23.67 8.12 6.59
N LEU A 17 22.85 9.15 6.81
CA LEU A 17 23.32 10.52 6.97
C LEU A 17 24.23 10.67 8.19
N ALA A 18 23.87 10.06 9.34
CA ALA A 18 24.69 10.10 10.56
C ALA A 18 26.06 9.43 10.40
N ASN A 19 26.19 8.47 9.49
CA ASN A 19 27.42 7.74 9.21
C ASN A 19 28.20 8.28 7.98
N ASN A 20 27.81 9.44 7.41
CA ASN A 20 28.38 9.98 6.16
C ASN A 20 28.23 9.07 4.93
N LEU A 21 27.20 8.20 4.93
CA LEU A 21 26.89 7.24 3.86
C LEU A 21 25.63 7.62 3.06
N ALA A 22 25.24 8.90 3.07
CA ALA A 22 24.02 9.38 2.42
C ALA A 22 23.99 9.10 0.90
N ASN A 23 25.15 9.00 0.26
CA ASN A 23 25.31 8.60 -1.14
C ASN A 23 24.82 7.17 -1.44
N LEU A 24 24.70 6.31 -0.41
CA LEU A 24 24.19 4.95 -0.53
C LEU A 24 22.66 4.86 -0.42
N PHE A 25 21.99 5.99 -0.11
CA PHE A 25 20.53 6.00 -0.03
C PHE A 25 19.90 5.78 -1.40
N LYS A 26 18.90 4.90 -1.44
CA LYS A 26 18.07 4.66 -2.62
C LYS A 26 16.62 4.94 -2.24
N SER A 27 15.94 5.74 -3.06
CA SER A 27 14.49 5.92 -2.94
C SER A 27 13.77 4.60 -3.18
N THR A 28 12.56 4.45 -2.65
CA THR A 28 11.66 3.35 -3.00
C THR A 28 11.43 3.35 -4.50
N GLN A 29 11.70 2.22 -5.16
CA GLN A 29 11.60 2.09 -6.63
C GLN A 29 10.39 1.26 -7.05
N TYR A 30 9.91 0.40 -6.15
CA TYR A 30 8.88 -0.60 -6.38
C TYR A 30 7.71 -0.37 -5.43
N TYR A 31 6.49 -0.55 -5.92
CA TYR A 31 5.27 -0.20 -5.19
C TYR A 31 4.04 -0.87 -5.80
N THR A 32 2.96 -0.90 -5.03
CA THR A 32 1.62 -1.26 -5.50
C THR A 32 0.72 -0.03 -5.43
N ILE A 33 -0.04 0.21 -6.48
CA ILE A 33 -1.16 1.17 -6.48
C ILE A 33 -2.45 0.42 -6.73
N TYR A 34 -3.55 0.93 -6.19
CA TYR A 34 -4.87 0.36 -6.37
C TYR A 34 -5.92 1.46 -6.49
N ASP A 35 -7.02 1.10 -7.13
CA ASP A 35 -8.23 1.90 -7.25
C ASP A 35 -9.44 1.01 -6.94
N ILE A 36 -10.39 1.54 -6.18
CA ILE A 36 -11.57 0.81 -5.71
C ILE A 36 -12.81 1.58 -6.11
N GLU A 37 -13.59 1.00 -7.01
CA GLU A 37 -14.89 1.55 -7.36
C GLU A 37 -15.96 1.01 -6.42
N THR A 38 -16.85 1.90 -5.99
CA THR A 38 -17.94 1.56 -5.07
C THR A 38 -19.28 2.05 -5.60
N LEU A 39 -20.33 1.30 -5.27
CA LEU A 39 -21.71 1.67 -5.54
C LEU A 39 -22.47 1.86 -4.24
N GLU A 40 -23.35 2.86 -4.22
CA GLU A 40 -24.23 3.13 -3.10
C GLU A 40 -25.41 2.13 -3.09
N LYS A 41 -25.63 1.48 -1.95
CA LYS A 41 -26.83 0.68 -1.65
C LYS A 41 -27.60 1.35 -0.52
N ILE A 42 -28.75 1.90 -0.86
CA ILE A 42 -29.68 2.52 0.10
C ILE A 42 -30.25 1.42 1.02
N VAL A 43 -30.19 1.63 2.33
CA VAL A 43 -30.67 0.68 3.36
C VAL A 43 -31.67 1.28 4.35
N ASN A 44 -31.58 2.58 4.65
CA ASN A 44 -32.48 3.30 5.56
C ASN A 44 -32.75 2.58 6.92
N GLU A 45 -31.72 2.00 7.50
CA GLU A 45 -31.80 1.20 8.72
C GLU A 45 -31.65 2.09 9.97
N LYS A 46 -32.55 1.96 10.95
CA LYS A 46 -32.49 2.73 12.20
C LYS A 46 -31.86 1.92 13.34
N PHE A 47 -30.99 2.56 14.11
CA PHE A 47 -30.34 1.99 15.28
C PHE A 47 -30.68 2.83 16.53
N GLY A 48 -31.51 2.26 17.41
CA GLY A 48 -32.04 3.00 18.56
C GLY A 48 -32.89 4.22 18.16
N ASP A 49 -33.04 5.17 19.07
CA ASP A 49 -33.98 6.28 18.89
C ASP A 49 -33.45 7.42 18.01
N CYS A 50 -32.12 7.50 17.81
CA CYS A 50 -31.46 8.67 17.21
C CYS A 50 -30.46 8.36 16.09
N GLN A 51 -30.22 7.09 15.73
CA GLN A 51 -29.26 6.76 14.68
C GLN A 51 -29.95 6.11 13.48
N GLN A 52 -29.47 6.44 12.27
CA GLN A 52 -29.95 5.87 11.03
C GLN A 52 -28.79 5.74 10.04
N VAL A 53 -28.66 4.57 9.43
CA VAL A 53 -27.80 4.33 8.27
C VAL A 53 -28.66 4.46 7.02
N THR A 54 -28.41 5.51 6.24
CA THR A 54 -29.18 5.76 5.01
C THR A 54 -28.73 4.86 3.88
N ALA A 55 -27.43 4.64 3.74
CA ALA A 55 -26.85 3.82 2.69
C ALA A 55 -25.55 3.15 3.15
N THR A 56 -25.16 2.11 2.42
CA THR A 56 -23.90 1.38 2.55
C THR A 56 -23.17 1.37 1.21
N LEU A 57 -21.85 1.32 1.22
CA LEU A 57 -21.06 1.20 0.00
C LEU A 57 -20.77 -0.28 -0.28
N ILE A 58 -21.01 -0.70 -1.51
CA ILE A 58 -20.64 -2.03 -2.01
C ILE A 58 -19.49 -1.83 -2.99
N THR A 59 -18.40 -2.54 -2.78
CA THR A 59 -17.30 -2.57 -3.75
C THR A 59 -17.77 -3.21 -5.05
N TYR A 60 -17.58 -2.49 -6.15
CA TYR A 60 -17.98 -2.93 -7.49
C TYR A 60 -16.81 -3.57 -8.22
N ASP A 61 -15.66 -2.91 -8.20
CA ASP A 61 -14.42 -3.47 -8.71
C ASP A 61 -13.21 -2.91 -7.95
N ILE A 62 -12.10 -3.62 -8.08
CA ILE A 62 -10.80 -3.23 -7.58
C ILE A 62 -9.78 -3.50 -8.67
N ALA A 63 -9.08 -2.46 -9.10
CA ALA A 63 -7.94 -2.57 -10.01
C ALA A 63 -6.65 -2.32 -9.24
N SER A 64 -5.62 -3.11 -9.51
CA SER A 64 -4.31 -2.96 -8.86
C SER A 64 -3.19 -3.13 -9.86
N THR A 65 -2.14 -2.33 -9.70
CA THR A 65 -0.92 -2.40 -10.51
C THR A 65 0.29 -2.45 -9.60
N VAL A 66 1.14 -3.43 -9.84
CA VAL A 66 2.37 -3.68 -9.08
C VAL A 66 3.56 -3.39 -9.98
N LYS A 67 4.49 -2.58 -9.47
CA LYS A 67 5.78 -2.34 -10.08
C LYS A 67 6.86 -3.06 -9.27
N LEU A 68 7.50 -4.05 -9.89
CA LEU A 68 8.57 -4.88 -9.33
C LEU A 68 9.89 -4.65 -10.07
N ALA A 69 10.97 -5.27 -9.58
CA ALA A 69 12.27 -5.22 -10.25
C ALA A 69 12.27 -5.93 -11.61
N ASN A 70 11.43 -6.94 -11.78
CA ASN A 70 11.34 -7.76 -12.98
C ASN A 70 10.28 -7.29 -13.99
N GLY A 71 9.47 -6.29 -13.65
CA GLY A 71 8.42 -5.80 -14.55
C GLY A 71 7.28 -5.09 -13.83
N ILE A 72 6.24 -4.81 -14.61
CA ILE A 72 4.97 -4.24 -14.13
C ILE A 72 3.87 -5.21 -14.54
N HIS A 73 2.98 -5.52 -13.61
CA HIS A 73 1.77 -6.28 -13.90
C HIS A 73 0.59 -5.73 -13.12
N SER A 74 -0.61 -6.07 -13.60
CA SER A 74 -1.86 -5.61 -13.02
C SER A 74 -2.77 -6.80 -12.78
N PHE A 75 -3.62 -6.68 -11.78
CA PHE A 75 -4.68 -7.63 -11.47
C PHE A 75 -5.93 -6.86 -11.07
N TYR A 76 -7.10 -7.46 -11.29
CA TYR A 76 -8.36 -6.85 -10.94
C TYR A 76 -9.35 -7.90 -10.45
N TYR A 77 -10.27 -7.46 -9.61
CA TYR A 77 -11.40 -8.24 -9.13
C TYR A 77 -12.66 -7.40 -9.29
N ASP A 78 -13.77 -8.03 -9.65
CA ASP A 78 -15.06 -7.35 -9.78
C ASP A 78 -16.17 -8.15 -9.12
N ILE A 79 -17.33 -7.51 -8.96
CA ILE A 79 -18.48 -8.00 -8.19
C ILE A 79 -19.00 -9.37 -8.63
N ARG A 80 -18.60 -9.86 -9.81
CA ARG A 80 -18.95 -11.21 -10.30
C ARG A 80 -18.05 -12.30 -9.71
N THR A 81 -16.97 -11.91 -9.03
CA THR A 81 -16.06 -12.80 -8.33
C THR A 81 -16.54 -12.95 -6.90
N ASP A 82 -16.90 -14.18 -6.51
CA ASP A 82 -17.24 -14.49 -5.14
C ASP A 82 -16.06 -14.17 -4.22
N ASP A 83 -16.35 -13.45 -3.13
CA ASP A 83 -15.36 -13.03 -2.13
C ASP A 83 -14.20 -12.18 -2.70
N GLN A 84 -14.49 -11.35 -3.72
CA GLN A 84 -13.53 -10.47 -4.41
C GLN A 84 -12.58 -9.69 -3.49
N ILE A 85 -13.07 -9.19 -2.34
CA ILE A 85 -12.31 -8.39 -1.40
C ILE A 85 -11.25 -9.25 -0.73
N HIS A 86 -11.64 -10.45 -0.29
CA HIS A 86 -10.73 -11.37 0.38
C HIS A 86 -9.64 -11.84 -0.58
N MET A 87 -10.03 -12.26 -1.79
CA MET A 87 -9.07 -12.65 -2.83
C MET A 87 -8.09 -11.51 -3.17
N TRP A 88 -8.62 -10.28 -3.30
CA TRP A 88 -7.79 -9.11 -3.53
C TRP A 88 -6.79 -8.87 -2.40
N PHE A 89 -7.21 -8.99 -1.13
CA PHE A 89 -6.31 -8.86 0.02
C PHE A 89 -5.22 -9.93 0.01
N GLU A 90 -5.56 -11.20 -0.23
CA GLU A 90 -4.58 -12.28 -0.30
C GLU A 90 -3.51 -12.00 -1.38
N GLN A 91 -3.96 -11.62 -2.58
CA GLN A 91 -3.02 -11.28 -3.66
C GLN A 91 -2.18 -10.05 -3.30
N LEU A 92 -2.81 -8.99 -2.77
CA LEU A 92 -2.11 -7.76 -2.37
C LEU A 92 -0.99 -8.05 -1.35
N PHE A 93 -1.23 -8.96 -0.40
CA PHE A 93 -0.22 -9.34 0.60
C PHE A 93 0.95 -10.11 -0.01
N GLU A 94 0.70 -11.02 -0.96
CA GLU A 94 1.79 -11.70 -1.66
C GLU A 94 2.63 -10.74 -2.49
N GLU A 95 1.99 -9.81 -3.20
CA GLU A 95 2.69 -8.76 -3.97
C GLU A 95 3.48 -7.83 -3.06
N ALA A 96 2.93 -7.46 -1.89
CA ALA A 96 3.61 -6.62 -0.91
C ALA A 96 4.90 -7.28 -0.38
N LYS A 97 4.93 -8.61 -0.19
CA LYS A 97 6.15 -9.33 0.18
C LYS A 97 7.23 -9.20 -0.89
N GLN A 98 6.84 -9.31 -2.17
CA GLN A 98 7.77 -9.21 -3.30
C GLN A 98 8.26 -7.76 -3.48
N VAL A 99 7.38 -6.76 -3.40
CA VAL A 99 7.75 -5.34 -3.40
C VAL A 99 8.74 -5.02 -2.27
N LYS A 100 8.51 -5.55 -1.07
CA LYS A 100 9.43 -5.37 0.06
C LYS A 100 10.79 -6.00 -0.22
N LYS A 101 10.82 -7.20 -0.79
CA LYS A 101 12.05 -7.89 -1.17
C LYS A 101 12.84 -7.10 -2.21
N ASP A 102 12.18 -6.57 -3.24
CA ASP A 102 12.83 -5.82 -4.31
C ASP A 102 13.34 -4.44 -3.86
N ASN A 103 12.68 -3.83 -2.86
CA ASN A 103 13.15 -2.60 -2.22
C ASN A 103 14.26 -2.83 -1.16
N LYS A 104 14.61 -4.09 -0.83
CA LYS A 104 15.68 -4.39 0.13
C LYS A 104 17.02 -3.90 -0.42
N ASN A 105 17.82 -3.26 0.43
CA ASN A 105 19.17 -2.84 0.06
C ASN A 105 20.01 -4.09 -0.17
N LYS A 106 20.87 -4.06 -1.20
CA LYS A 106 21.79 -5.17 -1.50
C LYS A 106 22.83 -5.35 -0.41
N ASP A 107 23.17 -4.26 0.27
CA ASP A 107 24.03 -4.29 1.44
C ASP A 107 23.18 -4.56 2.69
N GLU A 108 23.27 -5.78 3.21
CA GLU A 108 22.52 -6.23 4.38
C GLU A 108 23.04 -5.61 5.69
N THR A 109 24.19 -4.95 5.66
CA THR A 109 24.73 -4.22 6.83
C THR A 109 24.05 -2.88 7.04
N ILE A 110 23.34 -2.36 6.03
CA ILE A 110 22.57 -1.12 6.12
C ILE A 110 21.24 -1.41 6.83
N PRO A 111 20.99 -0.84 8.03
CA PRO A 111 19.76 -1.07 8.74
C PRO A 111 18.56 -0.51 7.95
N GLN A 112 17.69 -1.39 7.48
CA GLN A 112 16.44 -1.03 6.84
C GLN A 112 15.28 -1.19 7.83
N TYR A 113 14.74 -0.06 8.25
CA TYR A 113 13.58 -0.04 9.14
C TYR A 113 12.31 -0.02 8.29
N TYR A 114 11.65 -1.17 8.19
CA TYR A 114 10.31 -1.28 7.63
C TYR A 114 9.32 -1.07 8.77
N GLU A 115 9.08 0.18 9.17
CA GLU A 115 7.80 0.47 9.81
C GLU A 115 6.76 0.31 8.70
N VAL A 116 5.89 -0.68 8.84
CA VAL A 116 4.68 -0.78 8.02
C VAL A 116 3.73 0.27 8.62
N PRO A 117 3.55 1.45 7.99
CA PRO A 117 2.49 2.33 8.41
C PRO A 117 1.20 1.69 7.89
N VAL A 118 0.31 1.33 8.80
CA VAL A 118 -1.09 1.08 8.44
C VAL A 118 -1.68 2.46 8.18
N ILE A 119 -1.95 2.78 6.91
CA ILE A 119 -2.62 4.02 6.46
C ILE A 119 -4.04 3.64 6.05
#